data_AF-A0A2H9N9Y3-F1
#
_entry.id   AF-A0A2H9N9Y3-F1
#
_cell.length_a   1.000
_cell.length_b   1.000
_cell.length_c   1.000
_cell.angle_alpha   90.00
_cell.angle_beta   90.00
_cell.angle_gamma   90.00
#
_symmetry.space_group_name_H-M   'P 1'
#
loop_
_entity.id
_entity.type
_entity.pdbx_description
1 polymer ?
#
loop_
_entity_poly.entity_id
_entity_poly.type
_entity_poly.pdbx_seq_one_letter_code
_entity_poly.pdbx_strand_id
1 'polypeptide(L)'
;MEKFSMNTAKSFLGKNVNLHLKDGSVIINVQLSELQKDEFRRETFVKCIPYGKGNEFRISLKSIAWAEQLNLNLILVNDEN
;
A
#
# COMPACT_ATOMS: atom_id res chain seq x y z
N MET A 1 -7.92 -0.68 17.61
CA MET A 1 -7.83 -0.46 16.15
C MET A 1 -8.25 -1.73 15.45
N GLU A 2 -9.14 -1.64 14.47
CA GLU A 2 -9.43 -2.78 13.59
C GLU A 2 -8.16 -3.22 12.88
N LYS A 3 -7.97 -4.53 12.70
CA LYS A 3 -6.84 -5.06 11.94
C LYS A 3 -7.01 -4.66 10.48
N PHE A 4 -5.93 -4.22 9.82
CA PHE A 4 -5.92 -4.03 8.38
C PHE A 4 -6.32 -5.34 7.68
N SER A 5 -7.53 -5.35 7.12
CA SER A 5 -8.18 -6.57 6.61
C SER A 5 -7.99 -6.70 5.11
N MET A 6 -8.29 -7.89 4.57
CA MET A 6 -8.31 -8.08 3.12
C MET A 6 -9.35 -7.19 2.44
N ASN A 7 -10.50 -6.95 3.07
CA ASN A 7 -11.54 -6.07 2.52
C ASN A 7 -11.09 -4.61 2.50
N THR A 8 -10.39 -4.18 3.56
CA THR A 8 -9.76 -2.86 3.62
C THR A 8 -8.71 -2.72 2.53
N ALA A 9 -7.83 -3.71 2.34
CA ALA A 9 -6.84 -3.66 1.27
C ALA A 9 -7.48 -3.59 -0.12
N LYS A 10 -8.57 -4.34 -0.35
CA LYS A 10 -9.33 -4.29 -1.62
C LYS A 10 -9.85 -2.89 -1.93
N SER A 11 -10.28 -2.12 -0.93
CA SER A 11 -10.77 -0.74 -1.16
C SER A 11 -9.68 0.25 -1.56
N PHE A 12 -8.40 -0.14 -1.46
CA PHE A 12 -7.25 0.67 -1.87
C PHE A 12 -6.62 0.21 -3.19
N LEU A 13 -7.12 -0.87 -3.82
CA LEU A 13 -6.60 -1.31 -5.12
C LEU A 13 -6.70 -0.19 -6.17
N GLY A 14 -5.60 0.01 -6.90
CA GLY A 14 -5.42 1.08 -7.88
C GLY A 14 -5.13 2.46 -7.29
N LYS A 15 -5.15 2.63 -5.96
CA LYS A 15 -4.97 3.92 -5.30
C LYS A 15 -3.54 4.11 -4.79
N ASN A 16 -3.08 5.35 -4.78
CA ASN A 16 -1.85 5.74 -4.12
C ASN A 16 -2.10 5.91 -2.62
N VAL A 17 -1.26 5.30 -1.81
CA VAL A 17 -1.39 5.28 -0.36
C VAL A 17 -0.03 5.46 0.32
N ASN A 18 -0.06 5.93 1.57
CA ASN A 18 1.01 5.66 2.53
C ASN A 18 0.63 4.41 3.34
N LEU A 19 1.55 3.44 3.43
CA LEU A 19 1.36 2.24 4.23
C LEU A 19 2.10 2.39 5.55
N HIS A 20 1.33 2.41 6.64
CA HIS A 20 1.88 2.40 8.00
C HIS A 20 2.04 0.96 8.46
N LEU A 21 3.26 0.58 8.82
CA LEU A 21 3.60 -0.78 9.24
C LEU A 21 3.54 -0.91 10.77
N LYS A 22 3.38 -2.14 11.23
CA LYS A 22 3.29 -2.46 12.66
C LYS A 22 4.59 -2.25 13.42
N ASP A 23 5.72 -2.22 12.72
CA ASP A 23 7.03 -1.90 13.29
C ASP A 23 7.29 -0.39 13.45
N GLY A 24 6.33 0.45 13.03
CA GLY A 24 6.43 1.91 13.07
C GLY A 24 6.99 2.54 11.79
N SER A 25 7.47 1.75 10.85
CA SER A 25 7.94 2.24 9.55
C SER A 25 6.77 2.68 8.66
N VAL A 26 7.04 3.60 7.74
CA VAL A 26 6.05 4.08 6.75
C VAL A 26 6.63 3.94 5.35
N ILE A 27 5.88 3.28 4.47
CA ILE A 27 6.17 3.23 3.04
C ILE A 27 5.29 4.29 2.36
N ILE A 28 5.92 5.32 1.82
CA ILE A 28 5.22 6.49 1.28
C ILE A 28 4.98 6.38 -0.24
N ASN A 29 3.88 6.98 -0.69
CA ASN A 29 3.58 7.19 -2.10
C ASN A 29 3.73 5.93 -2.98
N VAL A 30 2.99 4.88 -2.60
CA VAL A 30 2.94 3.62 -3.35
C VAL A 30 1.52 3.36 -3.84
N GLN A 31 1.39 2.85 -5.06
CA GLN A 31 0.13 2.34 -5.56
C GLN A 31 -0.08 0.90 -5.07
N LEU A 32 -1.27 0.62 -4.53
CA LEU A 32 -1.68 -0.73 -4.19
C LEU A 32 -2.19 -1.44 -5.46
N SER A 33 -1.38 -2.31 -6.08
CA SER A 33 -1.69 -2.82 -7.42
C SER A 33 -2.46 -4.15 -7.42
N GLU A 34 -2.11 -5.06 -6.51
CA GLU A 34 -2.68 -6.41 -6.49
C GLU A 34 -2.67 -7.02 -5.08
N LEU A 35 -3.59 -7.95 -4.83
CA LEU A 35 -3.52 -8.85 -3.68
C LEU A 35 -3.17 -10.25 -4.14
N GLN A 36 -2.11 -10.81 -3.56
CA GLN A 36 -1.59 -12.12 -3.92
C GLN A 36 -1.62 -13.03 -2.71
N LYS A 37 -1.87 -14.32 -2.93
CA LYS A 37 -1.74 -15.33 -1.88
C LYS A 37 -0.47 -16.13 -2.15
N ASP A 38 0.18 -16.58 -1.09
CA ASP A 38 1.22 -17.60 -1.22
C ASP A 38 0.63 -18.90 -1.80
N GLU A 39 1.52 -19.77 -2.28
CA GLU A 39 1.16 -21.06 -2.87
C GLU A 39 0.35 -21.94 -1.90
N PHE A 40 0.63 -21.81 -0.59
CA PHE A 40 -0.04 -22.55 0.48
C PHE A 40 -1.29 -21.84 1.04
N ARG A 41 -1.66 -20.68 0.51
CA ARG A 41 -2.78 -19.82 0.96
C ARG A 41 -2.76 -19.46 2.46
N ARG A 42 -1.59 -19.48 3.11
CA ARG A 42 -1.36 -19.13 4.52
C ARG A 42 -1.15 -17.64 4.74
N GLU A 43 -0.75 -16.92 3.69
CA GLU A 43 -0.44 -15.51 3.75
C GLU A 43 -0.94 -14.75 2.52
N THR A 44 -1.47 -13.57 2.77
CA THR A 44 -1.85 -12.62 1.73
C THR A 44 -0.80 -11.53 1.69
N PHE A 45 -0.30 -11.24 0.50
CA PHE A 45 0.61 -10.15 0.20
C PHE A 45 -0.12 -9.06 -0.58
N VAL A 46 0.32 -7.85 -0.36
CA VAL A 46 -0.04 -6.69 -1.14
C VAL A 46 1.13 -6.40 -2.08
N LYS A 47 0.86 -6.34 -3.39
CA LYS A 47 1.82 -5.87 -4.38
C LYS A 47 1.72 -4.35 -4.47
N CYS A 48 2.87 -3.69 -4.37
CA CYS A 48 2.99 -2.25 -4.35
C CYS A 48 3.90 -1.77 -5.48
N ILE A 49 3.53 -0.66 -6.09
CA ILE A 49 4.31 0.02 -7.12
C ILE A 49 4.70 1.40 -6.57
N PRO A 50 6.00 1.69 -6.33
CA PRO A 50 6.44 3.02 -5.95
C PRO A 50 6.08 4.07 -7.01
N TYR A 51 5.69 5.26 -6.58
CA TYR A 51 5.60 6.40 -7.48
C TYR A 51 7.00 6.83 -7.96
N GLY A 52 7.15 7.04 -9.26
CA GLY A 52 8.44 7.42 -9.87
C GLY A 52 9.32 6.23 -10.23
N LYS A 53 10.60 6.24 -9.81
CA LYS A 53 11.58 5.19 -10.11
C LYS A 53 11.65 4.17 -8.99
N GLY A 54 11.26 2.93 -9.27
CA GLY A 54 11.41 1.80 -8.37
C GLY A 54 10.83 0.52 -8.97
N ASN A 55 11.33 -0.62 -8.52
CA ASN A 55 10.73 -1.91 -8.88
C ASN A 55 9.49 -2.16 -8.01
N GLU A 56 8.54 -2.88 -8.56
CA GLU A 56 7.44 -3.45 -7.79
C GLU A 56 7.97 -4.32 -6.64
N PHE A 57 7.28 -4.28 -5.50
CA PHE A 57 7.61 -5.10 -4.35
C PHE A 57 6.33 -5.63 -3.70
N ARG A 58 6.48 -6.60 -2.79
CA ARG A 58 5.37 -7.23 -2.08
C ARG A 58 5.57 -7.07 -0.58
N ILE A 59 4.49 -6.81 0.13
CA ILE A 59 4.49 -6.72 1.59
C ILE A 59 3.39 -7.60 2.16
N SER A 60 3.65 -8.26 3.30
CA SER A 60 2.63 -9.05 3.98
C SER A 60 1.47 -8.17 4.44
N LEU A 61 0.24 -8.58 4.17
CA LEU A 61 -0.95 -7.92 4.73
C LEU A 61 -0.90 -7.89 6.27
N LYS A 62 -0.24 -8.89 6.90
CA LYS A 62 -0.11 -8.98 8.36
C LYS A 62 0.85 -7.94 8.93
N SER A 63 1.80 -7.41 8.16
CA SER A 63 2.72 -6.37 8.63
C SER A 63 2.13 -4.96 8.54
N ILE A 64 1.05 -4.77 7.78
CA ILE A 64 0.37 -3.48 7.63
C ILE A 64 -0.50 -3.20 8.87
N ALA A 65 -0.33 -2.02 9.45
CA ALA A 65 -1.17 -1.52 10.54
C ALA A 65 -2.41 -0.80 9.98
N TRP A 66 -2.22 0.13 9.05
CA TRP A 66 -3.28 0.85 8.34
C TRP A 66 -2.74 1.51 7.06
N ALA A 67 -3.63 2.06 6.23
CA ALA A 67 -3.26 2.77 5.01
C ALA A 67 -3.95 4.13 4.94
N GLU A 68 -3.21 5.15 4.53
CA GLU A 68 -3.70 6.50 4.25
C GLU A 68 -3.83 6.68 2.73
N GLN A 69 -5.01 6.98 2.21
CA GLN A 69 -5.15 7.28 0.78
C GLN A 69 -4.62 8.68 0.48
N LEU A 70 -3.70 8.77 -0.47
CA LEU A 70 -3.23 10.05 -0.98
C LEU A 70 -4.29 10.69 -1.87
N ASN A 71 -4.61 11.95 -1.58
CA ASN A 71 -5.46 12.75 -2.44
C ASN A 71 -4.60 13.34 -3.57
N LEU A 72 -4.82 12.91 -4.81
CA LEU A 72 -4.09 13.37 -5.99
C LEU A 72 -4.22 14.89 -6.23
N ASN A 73 -5.26 15.53 -5.69
CA ASN A 73 -5.42 16.99 -5.75
C ASN A 73 -4.32 17.76 -4.99
N LEU A 74 -3.55 17.08 -4.13
CA LEU A 74 -2.44 17.68 -3.37
C LEU A 74 -1.07 17.40 -3.99
N ILE A 75 -0.95 16.39 -4.87
CA ILE A 75 0.34 15.95 -5.42
C ILE A 75 0.75 16.82 -6.62
N LEU A 76 -0.22 17.25 -7.44
CA LEU A 76 0.03 18.11 -8.61
C LEU A 76 0.49 19.53 -8.26
N VAL A 77 0.41 19.95 -6.99
CA VAL A 77 0.82 21.29 -6.56
C VAL A 77 2.34 21.38 -6.33
N ASN A 78 3.05 20.25 -6.18
CA ASN A 78 4.47 20.24 -5.85
C ASN A 78 5.41 19.92 -7.03
N ASP A 79 4.89 19.60 -8.22
CA ASP A 79 5.70 19.34 -9.42
C ASP A 79 5.93 20.60 -10.29
N GLU A 80 5.48 21.78 -9.86
CA GLU A 80 5.72 23.07 -10.55
C GLU A 80 6.86 23.92 -9.90
N ASN A 81 8.04 23.34 -9.68
CA ASN A 81 9.26 24.12 -9.38
C ASN A 81 10.49 23.60 -10.12
#